data_AF-A0A535XZ77-F1
#
_entry.id   AF-A0A535XZ77-F1
#
_cell.length_a   1.000
_cell.length_b   1.000
_cell.length_c   1.000
_cell.angle_alpha   90.00
_cell.angle_beta   90.00
_cell.angle_gamma   90.00
#
_symmetry.space_group_name_H-M   'P 1'
#
loop_
_entity.id
_entity.type
_entity.pdbx_description
1 polymer ?
#
loop_
_entity_poly.entity_id
_entity_poly.type
_entity_poly.pdbx_seq_one_letter_code
_entity_poly.pdbx_strand_id
1 'polypeptide(L)'
;MTATAPDRMLVSVFSISGDATWSSISLTDRIQAKNSSGTIISLEQSDGVQQGAGASGAKNATASAGTTGVVQVLALRGKAATSIGSISGAVTSPTTGPALFTNNFTTSSGEVFNENDRFELDVTVPNDSLNCGVALYFDSSAYASQVTMATIVPEGVVGLLLVAALLPFGARWWKRRRP
;
A
#
# COMPACT_ATOMS: atom_id res chain seq x y z
N MET A 1 12.40 17.92 -13.51
CA MET A 1 12.04 18.42 -12.16
C MET A 1 11.56 17.24 -11.33
N THR A 2 12.38 16.75 -10.40
CA THR A 2 11.96 15.72 -9.44
C THR A 2 11.22 16.43 -8.32
N ALA A 3 9.89 16.35 -8.32
CA ALA A 3 9.10 16.85 -7.20
C ALA A 3 9.42 15.97 -5.99
N THR A 4 10.08 16.55 -4.98
CA THR A 4 10.27 15.92 -3.67
C THR A 4 8.89 15.70 -3.08
N ALA A 5 8.34 14.48 -3.19
CA ALA A 5 7.07 14.16 -2.59
C ALA A 5 7.15 14.40 -1.07
N PRO A 6 6.12 14.98 -0.44
CA PRO A 6 6.12 15.26 0.98
C PRO A 6 6.37 13.99 1.81
N ASP A 7 7.12 14.10 2.91
CA ASP A 7 7.12 13.05 3.93
C ASP A 7 5.70 12.94 4.46
N ARG A 8 5.11 11.75 4.34
CA ARG A 8 3.68 11.57 4.55
C ARG A 8 3.36 11.03 5.92
N MET A 9 4.29 10.42 6.64
CA MET A 9 4.00 9.86 7.96
C MET A 9 5.15 10.12 8.92
N LEU A 10 4.83 10.62 10.11
CA LEU A 10 5.75 10.62 11.25
C LEU A 10 5.36 9.49 12.19
N VAL A 11 6.36 8.77 12.68
CA VAL A 11 6.26 7.84 13.80
C VAL A 11 7.21 8.34 14.87
N SER A 12 6.71 8.56 16.08
CA SER A 12 7.53 8.95 17.22
C SER A 12 7.37 7.96 18.35
N VAL A 13 8.51 7.61 18.95
CA VAL A 13 8.60 6.75 20.12
C VAL A 13 9.41 7.46 21.18
N PHE A 14 8.84 7.58 22.37
CA PHE A 14 9.48 8.15 23.53
C PHE A 14 9.52 7.12 24.64
N SER A 15 10.64 7.00 25.35
CA SER A 15 10.75 6.13 26.51
C SER A 15 11.55 6.79 27.62
N ILE A 16 11.16 6.55 28.86
CA ILE A 16 11.90 7.01 30.04
C ILE A 16 12.01 5.88 31.08
N SER A 17 13.08 5.90 31.88
CA SER A 17 13.23 5.02 33.03
C SER A 17 12.58 5.63 34.29
N GLY A 18 11.25 5.69 34.30
CA GLY A 18 10.45 6.18 35.42
C GLY A 18 8.96 5.99 35.16
N ASP A 19 8.15 6.16 36.20
CA ASP A 19 6.69 6.17 36.04
C ASP A 19 6.27 7.54 35.48
N ALA A 20 5.77 7.55 34.23
CA ALA A 20 5.28 8.76 33.61
C ALA A 20 4.10 8.53 32.69
N THR A 21 3.31 9.58 32.55
CA THR A 21 2.35 9.80 31.47
C THR A 21 2.91 10.85 30.52
N TRP A 22 2.43 10.87 29.29
CA TRP A 22 2.88 11.81 28.27
C TRP A 22 1.83 12.88 27.96
N SER A 23 2.30 14.08 27.65
CA SER A 23 1.43 15.12 27.08
C SER A 23 0.98 14.70 25.68
N SER A 24 -0.30 14.92 25.36
CA SER A 24 -0.80 14.72 23.99
C SER A 24 0.01 15.55 23.00
N ILE A 25 0.42 14.94 21.89
CA ILE A 25 1.05 15.65 20.79
C ILE A 25 0.12 15.75 19.59
N SER A 26 0.47 16.57 18.59
CA SER A 26 -0.31 16.74 17.35
C SER A 26 -0.25 15.53 16.40
N LEU A 27 -0.10 14.32 16.95
CA LEU A 27 -0.12 13.02 16.28
C LEU A 27 -1.16 12.14 16.99
N THR A 28 -1.60 11.08 16.32
CA THR A 28 -2.51 10.09 16.89
C THR A 28 -1.75 9.22 17.87
N ASP A 29 -2.19 9.18 19.11
CA ASP A 29 -1.66 8.26 20.11
C ASP A 29 -2.02 6.81 19.74
N ARG A 30 -1.03 5.91 19.85
CA ARG A 30 -1.19 4.48 19.60
C ARG A 30 -0.99 3.66 20.85
N ILE A 31 0.03 4.00 21.63
CA ILE A 31 0.46 3.21 22.78
C ILE A 31 0.96 4.17 23.85
N GLN A 32 0.33 4.09 25.02
CA GLN A 32 0.93 4.51 26.28
C GLN A 32 1.03 3.28 27.16
N ALA A 33 2.24 2.89 27.53
CA ALA A 33 2.47 1.67 28.29
C ALA A 33 3.57 1.84 29.32
N LYS A 34 3.49 1.08 30.40
CA LYS A 34 4.58 0.90 31.37
C LYS A 34 4.69 -0.53 31.82
N ASN A 35 5.91 -0.99 32.09
CA ASN A 35 6.09 -2.25 32.80
C ASN A 35 5.72 -2.09 34.28
N SER A 36 5.32 -3.19 34.92
CA SER A 36 4.81 -3.20 36.30
C SER A 36 5.80 -3.77 37.33
N SER A 37 7.00 -4.18 36.91
CA SER A 37 7.99 -4.83 37.77
C SER A 37 9.42 -4.43 37.43
N GLY A 38 10.28 -4.27 38.46
CA GLY A 38 11.68 -3.87 38.30
C GLY A 38 11.83 -2.36 38.09
N THR A 39 12.83 -1.95 37.30
CA THR A 39 12.96 -0.55 36.85
C THR A 39 11.79 -0.22 35.94
N ILE A 40 10.97 0.76 36.37
CA ILE A 40 9.82 1.19 35.57
C ILE A 40 10.34 1.88 34.30
N ILE A 41 9.82 1.45 33.15
CA ILE A 41 10.02 2.05 31.85
C ILE A 41 8.64 2.44 31.33
N SER A 42 8.44 3.73 31.10
CA SER A 42 7.23 4.25 30.47
C SER A 42 7.51 4.57 29.01
N LEU A 43 6.59 4.20 28.12
CA LEU A 43 6.67 4.31 26.67
C LEU A 43 5.47 5.10 26.13
N GLU A 44 5.73 5.99 25.18
CA GLU A 44 4.74 6.60 24.29
C GLU A 44 5.07 6.27 22.84
N GLN A 45 4.08 5.85 22.07
CA GLN A 45 4.15 5.82 20.62
C GLN A 45 2.97 6.55 20.01
N SER A 46 3.27 7.41 19.04
CA SER A 46 2.26 8.13 18.27
C SER A 46 2.68 8.25 16.81
N ASP A 47 1.70 8.31 15.91
CA ASP A 47 1.94 8.54 14.49
C ASP A 47 0.90 9.45 13.85
N GLY A 48 1.24 10.00 12.70
CA GLY A 48 0.29 10.80 11.96
C GLY A 48 0.76 11.15 10.56
N VAL A 49 -0.22 11.32 9.68
CA VAL A 49 0.02 11.74 8.31
C VAL A 49 0.21 13.24 8.24
N GLN A 50 1.25 13.70 7.54
CA GLN A 50 1.52 15.13 7.38
C GLN A 50 0.92 15.67 6.09
N GLN A 51 0.26 16.82 6.20
CA GLN A 51 -0.47 17.47 5.09
C GLN A 51 0.46 18.16 4.06
N GLY A 52 1.79 18.10 4.19
CA GLY A 52 2.72 18.83 3.32
C GLY A 52 4.19 18.46 3.47
N ALA A 53 5.00 18.89 2.50
CA ALA A 53 6.41 18.47 2.38
C ALA A 53 7.28 19.18 3.41
N GLY A 54 8.12 18.43 4.12
CA GLY A 54 9.06 18.98 5.10
C GLY A 54 8.40 19.53 6.36
N ALA A 55 7.12 19.23 6.62
CA ALA A 55 6.40 19.68 7.80
C ALA A 55 6.75 18.87 9.07
N SER A 56 7.98 18.36 9.20
CA SER A 56 8.45 17.61 10.36
C SER A 56 8.65 18.48 11.62
N GLY A 57 8.03 19.66 11.65
CA GLY A 57 8.12 20.65 12.73
C GLY A 57 8.00 20.00 14.11
N ALA A 58 8.71 20.58 15.07
CA ALA A 58 8.97 20.00 16.38
C ALA A 58 7.72 19.33 16.98
N LYS A 59 7.83 18.02 17.25
CA LYS A 59 6.83 17.23 17.97
C LYS A 59 7.32 17.06 19.40
N ASN A 60 6.83 17.93 20.27
CA ASN A 60 7.24 17.95 21.67
C ASN A 60 6.26 17.10 22.47
N ALA A 61 6.71 15.94 22.93
CA ALA A 61 6.05 15.19 24.00
C ALA A 61 6.80 15.49 25.31
N THR A 62 6.06 15.78 26.38
CA THR A 62 6.62 16.00 27.72
C THR A 62 6.19 14.85 28.61
N ALA A 63 7.14 14.16 29.22
CA ALA A 63 6.85 13.17 30.24
C ALA A 63 6.54 13.88 31.57
N SER A 64 5.62 13.33 32.35
CA SER A 64 5.30 13.84 33.70
C SER A 64 6.44 13.65 34.71
N ALA A 65 7.48 12.88 34.38
CA ALA A 65 8.64 12.64 35.22
C ALA A 65 9.93 13.18 34.58
N GLY A 66 10.79 13.80 35.40
CA GLY A 66 12.09 14.31 34.98
C GLY A 66 13.19 13.26 35.15
N THR A 67 13.35 12.37 34.18
CA THR A 67 14.44 11.38 34.15
C THR A 67 15.12 11.35 32.79
N THR A 68 16.19 10.57 32.67
CA THR A 68 16.79 10.27 31.35
C THR A 68 15.83 9.39 30.53
N GLY A 69 15.77 9.66 29.24
CA GLY A 69 14.94 8.93 28.29
C GLY A 69 15.56 8.88 26.90
N VAL A 70 14.95 8.07 26.04
CA VAL A 70 15.30 7.94 24.62
C VAL A 70 14.14 8.46 23.79
N VAL A 71 14.49 9.22 22.76
CA VAL A 71 13.54 9.71 21.75
C VAL A 71 13.97 9.18 20.40
N GLN A 72 13.04 8.55 19.68
CA GLN A 72 13.20 8.18 18.29
C GLN A 72 12.07 8.76 17.47
N VAL A 73 12.42 9.43 16.38
CA VAL A 73 11.46 9.97 15.41
C VAL A 73 11.84 9.46 14.04
N LEU A 74 10.89 8.82 13.38
CA LEU A 74 11.05 8.29 12.03
C LEU A 74 10.11 9.06 11.10
N ALA A 75 10.68 9.67 10.08
CA ALA A 75 9.94 10.30 9.00
C ALA A 75 9.88 9.34 7.81
N LEU A 76 8.69 8.91 7.46
CA LEU A 76 8.43 8.02 6.34
C LEU A 76 7.85 8.81 5.17
N ARG A 77 8.43 8.60 4.00
CA ARG A 77 7.93 9.14 2.74
C ARG A 77 7.17 8.06 1.99
N GLY A 78 5.89 8.32 1.73
CA GLY A 78 5.15 7.50 0.78
C GLY A 78 5.70 7.72 -0.63
N LYS A 79 5.96 6.64 -1.37
CA LYS A 79 6.15 6.72 -2.82
C LYS A 79 4.79 7.13 -3.42
N ALA A 80 4.79 8.10 -4.33
CA ALA A 80 3.57 8.42 -5.07
C ALA A 80 3.16 7.17 -5.87
N ALA A 81 1.96 6.65 -5.60
CA ALA A 81 1.36 5.58 -6.38
C ALA A 81 0.54 6.20 -7.52
N THR A 82 0.64 5.62 -8.72
CA THR A 82 -0.30 5.91 -9.80
C THR A 82 -1.57 5.12 -9.54
N SER A 83 -2.67 5.81 -9.28
CA SER A 83 -3.98 5.17 -9.14
C SER A 83 -4.46 4.72 -10.51
N ILE A 84 -4.58 3.41 -10.71
CA ILE A 84 -5.03 2.80 -11.97
C ILE A 84 -6.58 2.64 -11.98
N GLY A 85 -7.23 2.90 -10.85
CA GLY A 85 -8.68 2.93 -10.69
C GLY A 85 -9.11 2.75 -9.24
N SER A 86 -10.41 2.94 -8.99
CA SER A 86 -11.04 2.56 -7.73
C SER A 86 -12.46 2.06 -7.98
N ILE A 87 -12.95 1.22 -7.07
CA ILE A 87 -14.34 0.77 -7.03
C ILE A 87 -14.79 0.81 -5.58
N SER A 88 -16.08 1.05 -5.36
CA SER A 88 -16.71 0.90 -4.06
C SER A 88 -17.89 -0.05 -4.18
N GLY A 89 -18.15 -0.80 -3.11
CA GLY A 89 -19.28 -1.71 -3.02
C GLY A 89 -19.86 -1.67 -1.63
N ALA A 90 -21.19 -1.68 -1.53
CA ALA A 90 -21.86 -1.83 -0.25
C ALA A 90 -21.84 -3.30 0.15
N VAL A 91 -21.29 -3.58 1.33
CA VAL A 91 -21.26 -4.92 1.92
C VAL A 91 -22.23 -4.95 3.09
N THR A 92 -23.22 -5.83 3.04
CA THR A 92 -24.13 -6.05 4.17
C THR A 92 -23.57 -7.13 5.07
N SER A 93 -23.72 -6.96 6.40
CA SER A 93 -23.32 -8.00 7.35
C SER A 93 -24.16 -9.26 7.11
N PRO A 94 -23.56 -10.40 6.75
CA PRO A 94 -24.27 -11.66 6.65
C PRO A 94 -24.83 -12.08 8.02
N THR A 95 -26.04 -12.64 8.03
CA THR A 95 -26.69 -13.15 9.25
C THR A 95 -26.09 -14.47 9.75
N THR A 96 -25.22 -15.11 8.96
CA THR A 96 -24.61 -16.42 9.25
C THR A 96 -23.17 -16.49 8.74
N GLY A 97 -22.22 -16.00 9.56
CA GLY A 97 -20.77 -16.13 9.30
C GLY A 97 -20.21 -15.19 8.23
N PRO A 98 -18.88 -15.15 8.01
CA PRO A 98 -18.25 -14.24 7.05
C PRO A 98 -18.77 -14.41 5.62
N ALA A 99 -19.09 -13.32 4.94
CA ALA A 99 -19.53 -13.34 3.54
C ALA A 99 -18.32 -13.20 2.63
N LEU A 100 -18.24 -14.08 1.62
CA LEU A 100 -17.23 -13.97 0.56
C LEU A 100 -17.72 -13.03 -0.54
N PHE A 101 -16.83 -12.17 -0.99
CA PHE A 101 -17.06 -11.27 -2.13
C PHE A 101 -15.96 -11.45 -3.16
N THR A 102 -16.35 -11.53 -4.43
CA THR A 102 -15.42 -11.50 -5.57
C THR A 102 -15.71 -10.26 -6.39
N ASN A 103 -14.69 -9.43 -6.59
CA ASN A 103 -14.78 -8.23 -7.41
C ASN A 103 -13.77 -8.31 -8.55
N ASN A 104 -14.19 -7.85 -9.72
CA ASN A 104 -13.32 -7.67 -10.87
C ASN A 104 -13.03 -6.17 -11.04
N PHE A 105 -11.76 -5.82 -11.17
CA PHE A 105 -11.32 -4.45 -11.36
C PHE A 105 -10.81 -4.29 -12.79
N THR A 106 -11.49 -3.49 -13.60
CA THR A 106 -10.97 -3.11 -14.92
C THR A 106 -10.22 -1.80 -14.76
N THR A 107 -8.90 -1.84 -15.00
CA THR A 107 -8.06 -0.65 -15.03
C THR A 107 -8.30 0.13 -16.31
N SER A 108 -8.60 1.43 -16.20
CA SER A 108 -8.94 2.27 -17.36
C SER A 108 -7.74 2.75 -18.16
N SER A 109 -6.51 2.53 -17.69
CA SER A 109 -5.29 3.00 -18.35
C SER A 109 -4.33 1.85 -18.71
N GLY A 110 -3.75 1.97 -19.90
CA GLY A 110 -2.58 1.17 -20.29
C GLY A 110 -1.35 1.74 -19.61
N GLU A 111 -1.08 1.31 -18.38
CA GLU A 111 0.14 1.69 -17.67
C GLU A 111 1.32 0.85 -18.16
N VAL A 112 2.47 1.50 -18.34
CA VAL A 112 3.74 0.81 -18.63
C VAL A 112 4.39 0.48 -17.29
N PHE A 113 4.47 -0.80 -16.97
CA PHE A 113 5.20 -1.28 -15.81
C PHE A 113 6.69 -1.33 -16.12
N ASN A 114 7.49 -0.63 -15.31
CA ASN A 114 8.94 -0.74 -15.36
C ASN A 114 9.40 -1.88 -14.46
N GLU A 115 10.68 -2.23 -14.61
CA GLU A 115 11.32 -3.18 -13.72
C GLU A 115 11.20 -2.73 -12.25
N ASN A 116 10.79 -3.65 -11.37
CA ASN A 116 10.54 -3.43 -9.94
C ASN A 116 9.30 -2.59 -9.59
N ASP A 117 8.42 -2.29 -10.54
CA ASP A 117 7.09 -1.79 -10.18
C ASP A 117 6.26 -2.88 -9.48
N ARG A 118 5.37 -2.44 -8.59
CA ARG A 118 4.50 -3.31 -7.78
C ARG A 118 3.06 -2.89 -7.96
N PHE A 119 2.17 -3.88 -7.97
CA PHE A 119 0.73 -3.64 -7.89
C PHE A 119 0.30 -3.70 -6.42
N GLU A 120 -0.44 -2.69 -5.97
CA GLU A 120 -0.95 -2.59 -4.62
C GLU A 120 -2.46 -2.40 -4.68
N LEU A 121 -3.19 -3.20 -3.90
CA LEU A 121 -4.62 -3.06 -3.69
C LEU A 121 -4.84 -2.53 -2.28
N ASP A 122 -5.26 -1.27 -2.18
CA ASP A 122 -5.70 -0.69 -0.93
C ASP A 122 -7.20 -0.95 -0.75
N VAL A 123 -7.58 -1.54 0.38
CA VAL A 123 -8.97 -1.82 0.74
C VAL A 123 -9.30 -1.02 1.98
N THR A 124 -10.06 0.06 1.78
CA THR A 124 -10.50 0.92 2.87
C THR A 124 -11.96 0.63 3.22
N VAL A 125 -12.23 0.48 4.52
CA VAL A 125 -13.59 0.46 5.06
C VAL A 125 -13.77 1.72 5.92
N PRO A 126 -14.84 2.50 5.72
CA PRO A 126 -15.15 3.62 6.59
C PRO A 126 -15.33 3.15 8.03
N ASN A 127 -14.68 3.82 8.97
CA ASN A 127 -14.88 3.58 10.40
C ASN A 127 -15.67 4.77 10.99
N ASP A 128 -16.96 4.83 10.66
CA ASP A 128 -17.91 5.83 11.14
C ASP A 128 -19.04 5.18 11.96
N SER A 129 -19.95 6.00 12.52
CA SER A 129 -21.02 5.51 13.40
C SER A 129 -21.98 4.50 12.75
N LEU A 130 -22.01 4.40 11.42
CA LEU A 130 -22.83 3.46 10.66
C LEU A 130 -22.07 2.19 10.27
N ASN A 131 -20.74 2.22 10.29
CA ASN A 131 -19.85 1.16 9.83
C ASN A 131 -18.87 0.66 10.92
N CYS A 132 -19.18 0.89 12.20
CA CYS A 132 -18.35 0.48 13.33
C CYS A 132 -18.21 -1.06 13.44
N GLY A 133 -16.99 -1.54 13.68
CA GLY A 133 -16.71 -2.95 13.98
C GLY A 133 -16.64 -3.88 12.76
N VAL A 134 -16.55 -3.33 11.54
CA VAL A 134 -16.34 -4.12 10.33
C VAL A 134 -14.88 -4.60 10.27
N ALA A 135 -14.70 -5.90 10.12
CA ALA A 135 -13.39 -6.50 9.87
C ALA A 135 -13.43 -7.24 8.52
N LEU A 136 -12.49 -6.92 7.65
CA LEU A 136 -12.27 -7.63 6.40
C LEU A 136 -11.11 -8.61 6.57
N TYR A 137 -11.30 -9.81 6.06
CA TYR A 137 -10.27 -10.85 6.06
C TYR A 137 -10.10 -11.39 4.65
N PHE A 138 -8.85 -11.63 4.26
CA PHE A 138 -8.55 -12.37 3.05
C PHE A 138 -8.76 -13.85 3.30
N ASP A 139 -9.78 -14.44 2.66
CA ASP A 139 -9.97 -15.89 2.67
C ASP A 139 -8.96 -16.53 1.72
N SER A 140 -7.81 -16.94 2.26
CA SER A 140 -6.75 -17.60 1.49
C SER A 140 -7.11 -19.00 1.00
N SER A 141 -8.31 -19.51 1.30
CA SER A 141 -8.67 -20.93 1.12
C SER A 141 -9.53 -21.22 -0.11
N ALA A 142 -10.23 -20.22 -0.67
CA ALA A 142 -11.23 -20.46 -1.72
C ALA A 142 -10.72 -20.21 -3.15
N TYR A 143 -9.99 -19.12 -3.42
CA TYR A 143 -9.52 -18.78 -4.77
C TYR A 143 -8.25 -17.92 -4.74
N ALA A 144 -7.30 -18.19 -5.64
CA ALA A 144 -6.16 -17.30 -5.85
C ALA A 144 -6.60 -16.04 -6.61
N SER A 145 -6.20 -14.85 -6.14
CA SER A 145 -6.37 -13.60 -6.89
C SER A 145 -5.63 -13.71 -8.24
N GLN A 146 -6.32 -13.39 -9.34
CA GLN A 146 -5.74 -13.41 -10.67
C GLN A 146 -5.57 -12.00 -11.21
N VAL A 147 -4.43 -11.74 -11.84
CA VAL A 147 -4.15 -10.49 -12.58
C VAL A 147 -3.93 -10.86 -14.03
N THR A 148 -4.79 -10.37 -14.91
CA THR A 148 -4.67 -10.56 -16.35
C THR A 148 -4.08 -9.30 -16.97
N MET A 149 -2.90 -9.41 -17.57
CA MET A 149 -2.25 -8.29 -18.27
C MET A 149 -2.31 -8.52 -19.78
N ALA A 150 -2.72 -7.51 -20.53
CA ALA A 150 -2.62 -7.53 -21.98
C ALA A 150 -1.17 -7.25 -22.38
N THR A 151 -0.52 -8.18 -23.07
CA THR A 151 0.79 -7.92 -23.67
C THR A 151 0.60 -7.15 -24.97
N ILE A 152 1.00 -5.88 -25.00
CA ILE A 152 1.08 -5.11 -26.24
C ILE A 152 2.31 -5.63 -27.00
N VAL A 153 2.07 -6.44 -28.03
CA VAL A 153 3.14 -6.88 -28.93
C VAL A 153 3.38 -5.76 -29.96
N PRO A 154 4.62 -5.25 -30.10
CA PRO A 154 4.91 -4.23 -31.10
C PRO A 154 4.47 -4.70 -32.49
N GLU A 155 3.86 -3.81 -33.26
CA GLU A 155 3.27 -4.11 -34.56
C GLU A 155 4.26 -4.80 -35.52
N GLY A 156 5.54 -4.41 -35.46
CA GLY A 156 6.61 -5.05 -36.24
C GLY A 156 6.87 -6.52 -35.88
N VAL A 157 6.66 -6.91 -34.62
CA VAL A 157 6.79 -8.30 -34.16
C VAL A 157 5.57 -9.12 -34.57
N VAL A 158 4.36 -8.53 -34.50
CA VAL A 158 3.13 -9.18 -35.00
C VAL A 158 3.21 -9.41 -36.51
N GLY A 159 3.66 -8.41 -37.26
CA GLY A 159 3.88 -8.51 -38.70
C GLY A 159 4.90 -9.60 -39.03
N LEU A 160 5.99 -9.70 -38.28
CA LEU A 160 7.00 -10.74 -38.48
C LEU A 160 6.47 -12.14 -38.17
N LEU A 161 5.63 -12.30 -37.14
CA LEU A 161 4.98 -13.58 -36.81
C LEU A 161 4.03 -14.05 -37.92
N LEU A 162 3.23 -13.13 -38.46
CA LEU A 162 2.34 -13.39 -39.59
C LEU A 162 3.11 -13.74 -40.86
N VAL A 163 4.19 -13.00 -41.15
CA VAL A 163 5.07 -13.29 -42.29
C VAL A 163 5.77 -14.62 -42.10
N ALA A 164 6.25 -14.95 -40.90
CA ALA A 164 6.90 -16.22 -40.59
C ALA A 164 5.98 -17.42 -40.86
N ALA A 165 4.69 -17.31 -40.57
CA ALA A 165 3.70 -18.34 -40.91
C ALA A 165 3.45 -18.49 -42.43
N LEU A 166 3.70 -17.43 -43.20
CA LEU A 166 3.52 -17.40 -44.66
C LEU A 166 4.79 -17.79 -45.44
N LEU A 167 5.98 -17.70 -44.83
CA LEU A 167 7.27 -18.10 -45.42
C LEU A 167 7.28 -19.54 -45.96
N PRO A 168 6.68 -20.57 -45.32
CA PRO A 168 6.66 -21.94 -45.86
C PRO A 168 5.89 -22.04 -47.17
N PHE A 169 4.84 -21.24 -47.35
CA PHE A 169 4.04 -21.21 -48.57
C PHE A 169 4.78 -20.50 -49.70
N GLY A 170 5.40 -19.35 -49.40
CA GLY A 170 6.27 -18.65 -50.34
C GLY A 170 7.45 -19.50 -50.79
N ALA A 171 8.12 -20.19 -49.85
CA ALA A 171 9.24 -21.08 -50.14
C ALA A 171 8.83 -22.31 -50.97
N ARG A 172 7.67 -22.92 -50.69
CA ARG A 172 7.13 -24.04 -51.48
C ARG A 172 6.76 -23.61 -52.90
N TRP A 173 6.15 -22.44 -53.05
CA TRP A 173 5.78 -21.90 -54.35
C TRP A 173 7.01 -21.54 -55.19
N TRP A 174 8.03 -20.95 -54.57
CA TRP A 174 9.29 -20.64 -55.24
C TRP A 174 10.05 -21.91 -55.65
N LYS A 175 10.07 -22.96 -54.81
CA LYS A 175 10.62 -24.28 -55.18
C LYS A 175 9.88 -24.91 -56.37
N ARG A 176 8.56 -24.73 -56.49
CA ARG A 176 7.77 -25.25 -57.62
C ARG A 176 8.00 -24.50 -58.93
N ARG A 177 8.50 -23.25 -58.88
CA ARG A 177 8.74 -22.40 -60.06
C ARG A 177 10.18 -22.41 -60.55
N ARG A 178 11.07 -23.14 -59.88
CA ARG A 178 12.42 -23.38 -60.41
C ARG A 178 12.32 -24.51 -61.45
N PRO A 179 12.78 -24.29 -62.70
CA PRO A 179 12.90 -25.35 -63.69
C PRO A 179 13.89 -26.43 -63.24
#